data_AF-A0A522V297-F1
#
_entry.id   AF-A0A522V297-F1
#
_cell.length_a   1.000
_cell.length_b   1.000
_cell.length_c   1.000
_cell.angle_alpha   90.00
_cell.angle_beta   90.00
_cell.angle_gamma   90.00
#
_symmetry.space_group_name_H-M   'P 1'
#
loop_
_entity.id
_entity.type
_entity.pdbx_description
1 polymer ?
#
loop_
_entity_poly.entity_id
_entity_poly.type
_entity_poly.pdbx_seq_one_letter_code
_entity_poly.pdbx_strand_id
1 'polypeptide(L)'
;LTEMKAKREAEGLPFTRADLYGAIMEGAVERVRPKMMTVVAIMAGLLPIMWSTGTGSEVMRRIAMPMVGGMVSSTILTLIVIPALYALIKQPGLFTKQEAVHE
;
A
#
# COMPACT_ATOMS: atom_id res chain seq x y z
N LEU A 1 15.57 6.61 6.71
CA LEU A 1 15.40 7.24 8.04
C LEU A 1 16.75 7.50 8.73
N THR A 2 17.60 6.49 8.89
CA THR A 2 18.94 6.62 9.52
C THR A 2 19.87 7.55 8.73
N GLU A 3 19.81 7.51 7.39
CA GLU A 3 20.63 8.36 6.52
C GLU A 3 20.20 9.84 6.53
N MET A 4 18.89 10.13 6.59
CA MET A 4 18.39 11.52 6.68
C MET A 4 18.75 12.19 8.00
N LYS A 5 18.77 11.44 9.11
CA LYS A 5 19.24 11.95 10.40
C LYS A 5 20.74 12.26 10.35
N ALA A 6 21.54 11.34 9.83
CA ALA A 6 22.99 11.51 9.73
C ALA A 6 23.37 12.72 8.85
N LYS A 7 22.63 12.96 7.75
CA LYS A 7 22.88 14.10 6.86
C LYS A 7 22.45 15.44 7.47
N ARG A 8 21.37 15.48 8.27
CA ARG A 8 20.90 16.70 8.93
C ARG A 8 21.60 17.05 10.24
N GLU A 9 22.09 16.05 10.99
CA GLU A 9 23.00 16.29 12.11
C GLU A 9 24.35 16.84 11.63
N ALA A 10 24.81 16.42 10.44
CA ALA A 10 26.00 17.00 9.80
C ALA A 10 25.78 18.46 9.34
N GLU A 11 24.53 18.89 9.11
CA GLU A 11 24.16 20.26 8.70
C GLU A 11 23.63 21.13 9.85
N GLY A 12 23.54 20.60 11.08
CA GLY A 12 23.14 21.37 12.28
C GLY A 12 21.68 21.85 12.30
N LEU A 13 20.82 21.32 11.43
CA LEU A 13 19.42 21.75 11.29
C LEU A 13 18.48 20.90 12.15
N PRO A 14 17.52 21.49 12.89
CA PRO A 14 16.59 20.75 13.73
C PRO A 14 15.69 19.85 12.88
N PHE A 15 15.59 18.57 13.25
CA PHE A 15 14.71 17.59 12.60
C PHE A 15 13.26 18.09 12.65
N THR A 16 12.73 18.55 11.51
CA THR A 16 11.46 19.26 11.47
C THR A 16 10.31 18.31 11.15
N ARG A 17 9.07 18.66 11.49
CA ARG A 17 7.87 17.86 11.17
C ARG A 17 7.73 17.57 9.67
N ALA A 18 8.18 18.49 8.83
CA ALA A 18 8.22 18.32 7.37
C ALA A 18 9.09 17.14 6.93
N ASP A 19 10.20 16.88 7.64
CA ASP A 19 11.15 15.81 7.32
C ASP A 19 10.62 14.44 7.70
N LEU A 20 9.90 14.38 8.83
CA LEU A 20 9.17 13.19 9.24
C LEU A 20 8.07 12.85 8.23
N TYR A 21 7.31 13.85 7.78
CA TYR A 21 6.27 13.65 6.76
C TYR A 21 6.86 13.19 5.42
N GLY A 22 7.97 13.80 4.98
CA GLY A 22 8.71 13.40 3.79
C GLY A 22 9.17 11.94 3.86
N ALA A 23 9.80 11.53 4.96
CA ALA A 23 10.26 10.15 5.12
C ALA A 23 9.12 9.13 5.20
N ILE A 24 7.96 9.50 5.77
CA ILE A 24 6.76 8.66 5.78
C ILE A 24 6.18 8.53 4.37
N MET A 25 6.08 9.63 3.63
CA MET A 25 5.56 9.64 2.27
C MET A 25 6.45 8.82 1.33
N GLU A 26 7.76 9.00 1.42
CA GLU A 26 8.74 8.27 0.61
C GLU A 26 8.68 6.77 0.89
N GLY A 27 8.66 6.37 2.17
CA GLY A 27 8.50 4.97 2.56
C GLY A 27 7.13 4.36 2.23
N ALA A 28 6.06 5.17 2.19
CA ALA A 28 4.74 4.73 1.76
C ALA A 28 4.71 4.48 0.25
N VAL A 29 5.22 5.42 -0.55
CA VAL A 29 5.28 5.33 -2.02
C VAL A 29 6.16 4.16 -2.48
N GLU A 30 7.28 3.93 -1.79
CA GLU A 30 8.20 2.83 -2.08
C GLU A 30 7.55 1.45 -1.95
N ARG A 31 6.50 1.31 -1.13
CA ARG A 31 5.72 0.06 -0.99
C ARG A 31 4.52 0.00 -1.93
N VAL A 32 3.85 1.13 -2.17
CA VAL A 32 2.67 1.19 -3.04
C VAL A 32 3.08 0.96 -4.50
N ARG A 33 4.23 1.46 -4.95
CA ARG A 33 4.71 1.31 -6.33
C ARG A 33 4.90 -0.16 -6.74
N PRO A 34 5.65 -1.01 -6.01
CA PRO A 34 5.75 -2.45 -6.27
C PRO A 34 4.40 -3.17 -6.24
N LYS A 35 3.48 -2.76 -5.36
CA LYS A 35 2.17 -3.40 -5.23
C LYS A 35 1.24 -3.09 -6.41
N MET A 36 1.27 -1.85 -6.88
CA MET A 36 0.53 -1.46 -8.08
C MET A 36 1.13 -2.10 -9.34
N MET A 37 2.45 -2.26 -9.39
CA MET A 37 3.14 -2.95 -10.50
C MET A 37 2.62 -4.37 -10.70
N THR A 38 2.47 -5.15 -9.63
CA THR A 38 1.98 -6.54 -9.73
C THR A 38 0.52 -6.60 -10.15
N VAL A 39 -0.34 -5.77 -9.56
CA VAL A 39 -1.76 -5.72 -9.92
C VAL A 39 -1.94 -5.36 -11.39
N VAL A 40 -1.24 -4.32 -11.87
CA VAL A 40 -1.30 -3.89 -13.27
C VAL A 40 -0.78 -4.97 -14.20
N ALA A 41 0.34 -5.63 -13.89
CA ALA A 41 0.89 -6.70 -14.70
C ALA A 41 -0.08 -7.90 -14.82
N ILE A 42 -0.73 -8.27 -13.72
CA ILE A 42 -1.66 -9.39 -13.67
C ILE A 42 -2.95 -9.05 -14.42
N MET A 43 -3.48 -7.84 -14.23
CA MET A 43 -4.61 -7.36 -15.02
C MET A 43 -4.28 -7.35 -16.51
N ALA A 44 -3.10 -6.84 -16.91
CA ALA A 44 -2.67 -6.82 -18.30
C ALA A 44 -2.54 -8.23 -18.91
N GLY A 45 -2.03 -9.22 -18.17
CA GLY A 45 -1.91 -10.60 -18.63
C GLY A 45 -3.24 -11.36 -18.72
N LEU A 46 -4.21 -11.03 -17.86
CA LEU A 46 -5.52 -11.69 -17.81
C LEU A 46 -6.58 -11.01 -18.69
N LEU A 47 -6.38 -9.74 -19.06
CA LEU A 47 -7.26 -8.97 -19.93
C LEU A 47 -7.58 -9.70 -21.27
N PRO A 48 -6.59 -10.20 -22.04
CA PRO A 48 -6.88 -10.89 -23.30
C PRO A 48 -7.60 -12.23 -23.09
N ILE A 49 -7.35 -12.90 -21.96
CA ILE A 49 -8.01 -14.16 -21.61
C ILE A 49 -9.49 -13.92 -21.33
N MET A 50 -9.82 -12.82 -20.66
CA MET A 50 -11.21 -12.47 -20.36
C MET A 50 -12.02 -12.06 -21.59
N TRP A 51 -11.38 -11.49 -22.61
CA TRP A 51 -12.03 -11.13 -23.88
C TRP A 51 -12.07 -12.26 -24.91
N SER A 52 -11.29 -13.33 -24.71
CA SER A 52 -11.33 -14.50 -25.59
C SER A 52 -12.65 -15.26 -25.43
N THR A 53 -13.46 -15.30 -26.49
CA THR A 53 -14.75 -16.01 -26.55
C THR A 53 -14.69 -17.36 -27.28
N GLY A 54 -13.53 -18.02 -27.26
CA GLY A 54 -13.34 -19.34 -27.89
C GLY A 54 -13.90 -20.52 -27.08
N THR A 55 -13.99 -21.70 -27.68
CA THR A 55 -14.37 -22.96 -27.01
C THR A 55 -13.40 -23.26 -25.86
N GLY A 56 -13.92 -23.38 -24.62
CA GLY A 56 -13.10 -23.54 -23.40
C GLY A 56 -12.84 -22.25 -22.61
N SER A 57 -13.18 -21.08 -23.16
CA SER A 57 -13.11 -19.79 -22.45
C SER A 57 -13.98 -19.75 -21.20
N GLU A 58 -15.12 -20.44 -21.21
CA GLU A 58 -16.03 -20.49 -20.06
C GLU A 58 -15.38 -21.15 -18.83
N VAL A 59 -14.61 -22.22 -19.04
CA VAL A 59 -13.88 -22.90 -17.97
C VAL A 59 -12.73 -22.02 -17.47
N MET A 60 -11.97 -21.41 -18.38
CA MET A 60 -10.84 -20.55 -18.03
C MET A 60 -11.30 -19.31 -17.25
N ARG A 61 -12.45 -18.73 -17.63
CA ARG A 61 -13.04 -17.57 -16.96
C ARG A 61 -13.55 -17.91 -15.57
N ARG A 62 -14.11 -19.12 -15.35
CA ARG A 62 -14.51 -19.60 -14.01
C ARG A 62 -13.34 -19.73 -13.03
N ILE A 63 -12.13 -19.97 -13.54
CA ILE A 63 -10.90 -20.07 -12.73
C ILE A 63 -10.24 -18.69 -12.55
N ALA A 64 -10.21 -17.87 -13.60
CA ALA A 64 -9.55 -16.57 -13.60
C ALA A 64 -10.33 -15.49 -12.82
N MET A 65 -11.67 -15.47 -12.92
CA MET A 65 -12.50 -14.44 -12.28
C MET A 65 -12.32 -14.38 -10.74
N PRO A 66 -12.36 -15.50 -10.00
CA PRO A 66 -12.11 -15.49 -8.55
C PRO A 66 -10.69 -15.07 -8.20
N MET A 67 -9.69 -15.46 -9.00
CA MET A 67 -8.30 -15.07 -8.77
C MET A 67 -8.09 -13.56 -8.88
N VAL A 68 -8.67 -12.93 -9.91
CA VAL A 68 -8.61 -11.47 -10.08
C VAL A 68 -9.32 -10.77 -8.91
N GLY A 69 -10.54 -11.20 -8.60
CA GLY A 69 -11.31 -10.64 -7.49
C GLY A 69 -10.59 -10.77 -6.15
N GLY A 70 -10.04 -11.94 -5.86
CA GLY A 70 -9.29 -12.23 -4.64
C GLY A 70 -8.00 -11.42 -4.53
N MET A 71 -7.30 -11.23 -5.64
CA MET A 71 -6.08 -10.42 -5.67
C MET A 71 -6.35 -8.94 -5.46
N VAL A 72 -7.38 -8.39 -6.11
CA VAL A 72 -7.81 -7.00 -5.90
C VAL A 72 -8.26 -6.81 -4.45
N SER A 73 -9.09 -7.71 -3.94
CA SER A 73 -9.60 -7.66 -2.56
C SER A 73 -8.47 -7.78 -1.54
N SER A 74 -7.54 -8.72 -1.72
CA SER A 74 -6.37 -8.89 -0.86
C SER A 74 -5.40 -7.70 -0.95
N THR A 75 -5.25 -7.10 -2.13
CA THR A 75 -4.41 -5.91 -2.31
C THR A 75 -4.99 -4.73 -1.54
N ILE A 76 -6.28 -4.44 -1.70
CA ILE A 76 -6.99 -3.38 -0.97
C ILE A 76 -6.92 -3.66 0.53
N LEU A 77 -7.28 -4.88 0.95
CA LEU A 77 -7.26 -5.29 2.34
C LEU A 77 -5.86 -5.10 2.92
N THR A 78 -4.81 -5.55 2.25
CA THR A 78 -3.44 -5.39 2.75
C THR A 78 -2.98 -3.94 2.75
N LEU A 79 -3.36 -3.13 1.75
CA LEU A 79 -3.05 -1.70 1.71
C LEU A 79 -3.75 -0.90 2.80
N ILE A 80 -4.86 -1.40 3.35
CA ILE A 80 -5.57 -0.79 4.49
C ILE A 80 -5.07 -1.38 5.81
N VAL A 81 -4.97 -2.71 5.88
CA VAL A 81 -4.61 -3.46 7.09
C VAL A 81 -3.16 -3.20 7.48
N ILE A 82 -2.18 -3.24 6.56
CA ILE A 82 -0.78 -2.99 6.92
C ILE A 82 -0.57 -1.59 7.54
N PRO A 83 -1.06 -0.47 6.96
CA PRO A 83 -0.90 0.82 7.61
C PRO A 83 -1.73 0.93 8.90
N ALA A 84 -2.92 0.34 8.96
CA ALA A 84 -3.71 0.32 10.21
C ALA A 84 -2.97 -0.43 11.34
N LEU A 85 -2.40 -1.61 11.04
CA LEU A 85 -1.62 -2.39 11.99
C LEU A 85 -0.33 -1.65 12.38
N TYR A 86 0.34 -1.01 11.41
CA TYR A 86 1.54 -0.22 11.69
C TYR A 86 1.22 1.02 12.54
N ALA A 87 0.10 1.70 12.31
CA ALA A 87 -0.38 2.80 13.14
C ALA A 87 -0.69 2.31 14.57
N LEU A 88 -1.39 1.18 14.70
CA LEU A 88 -1.69 0.54 15.99
C LEU A 88 -0.43 0.21 16.80
N ILE A 89 0.52 -0.49 16.18
CA ILE A 89 1.76 -0.94 16.84
C ILE A 89 2.71 0.23 17.15
N LYS A 90 2.73 1.28 16.30
CA LYS A 90 3.58 2.46 16.50
C LYS A 90 2.95 3.51 17.42
N GLN A 91 1.65 3.46 17.66
CA GLN A 91 0.94 4.29 18.65
C GLN A 91 0.41 3.48 19.86
N PRO A 92 1.25 2.85 20.71
CA PRO A 92 0.76 2.44 22.03
C PRO A 92 0.34 3.63 22.91
N GLY A 93 0.55 4.88 22.49
CA GLY A 93 0.28 6.10 23.28
C GLY A 93 -0.47 7.24 22.58
N LEU A 94 -1.10 7.05 21.41
CA LEU A 94 -1.91 8.11 20.76
C LEU A 94 -3.38 7.74 20.49
N PHE A 95 -3.85 6.54 20.85
CA PHE A 95 -5.28 6.19 20.76
C PHE A 95 -6.17 6.98 21.72
N THR A 96 -5.59 7.74 22.67
CA THR A 96 -6.33 8.65 23.56
C THR A 96 -6.65 10.01 22.91
N LYS A 97 -6.14 10.35 21.72
CA LYS A 97 -6.33 11.70 21.14
C LYS A 97 -7.22 11.77 19.88
N GLN A 98 -7.93 10.70 19.55
CA GLN A 98 -8.92 10.72 18.47
C GLN A 98 -10.36 11.02 18.95
N GLU A 99 -10.60 11.03 20.28
CA GLU A 99 -11.87 11.51 20.86
C GLU A 99 -11.88 13.02 21.18
N ALA A 100 -10.75 13.73 21.08
CA ALA A 100 -10.63 15.15 21.47
C ALA A 100 -10.56 16.13 20.29
N VAL A 101 -11.26 15.84 19.18
CA VAL A 101 -11.47 16.81 18.06
C VAL A 101 -12.97 17.02 17.79
N HIS A 102 -13.83 16.54 18.68
CA HIS A 102 -15.27 16.84 18.69
C HIS A 102 -15.72 17.22 20.11
N GLU A 103 -15.10 18.26 20.68
CA GLU A 103 -15.76 19.16 21.62
C GLU A 103 -15.19 20.57 21.48
#